data_AF-K9SJW1-F1
#
_entry.id   AF-K9SJW1-F1
#
_cell.length_a   1.000
_cell.length_b   1.000
_cell.length_c   1.000
_cell.angle_alpha   90.00
_cell.angle_beta   90.00
_cell.angle_gamma   90.00
#
_symmetry.space_group_name_H-M   'P 1'
#
loop_
_entity.id
_entity.type
_entity.pdbx_description
1 polymer ?
#
loop_
_entity_poly.entity_id
_entity_poly.type
_entity_poly.pdbx_seq_one_letter_code
_entity_poly.pdbx_strand_id
1 'polypeptide(L)'
;MVEYNALLRLPSSDELPDSDDTPVDSELQDLIPALLRAILSIIWSDRQDWILACDMGIYYDLDNPRVPIVPDGFLSVGVTKHKGEFGRKSYVMWEEDFIAPVMVIEHVSHTYGGEYDQKIQKYAKLGALYYVIYNPEFYRRDQHEPFEVYKLIEGKYILQSGEPVWLPELNLGIGRASGIFEAWQREWLFWYDQDGNRYPSPVEVIQQQETQNAKLLKKLQELGIDPDTL
;
A
#
# COMPACT_ATOMS: atom_id res chain seq x y z
N MET A 1 -6.84 -21.44 12.76
CA MET A 1 -5.86 -22.44 12.32
C MET A 1 -6.43 -23.14 11.12
N VAL A 2 -5.86 -22.92 9.94
CA VAL A 2 -6.24 -23.64 8.71
C VAL A 2 -5.69 -25.06 8.85
N GLU A 3 -6.52 -26.09 8.67
CA GLU A 3 -6.06 -27.48 8.62
C GLU A 3 -5.21 -27.69 7.35
N TYR A 4 -3.88 -27.60 7.50
CA TYR A 4 -2.96 -27.81 6.41
C TYR A 4 -2.91 -29.30 6.03
N ASN A 5 -3.40 -29.64 4.83
CA ASN A 5 -3.28 -30.98 4.28
C ASN A 5 -1.98 -31.10 3.48
N ALA A 6 -0.98 -31.78 4.06
CA ALA A 6 0.33 -32.03 3.44
C ALA A 6 0.29 -32.82 2.11
N LEU A 7 -0.88 -33.37 1.73
CA LEU A 7 -1.06 -34.09 0.45
C LEU A 7 -1.36 -33.16 -0.74
N LEU A 8 -1.63 -31.87 -0.52
CA LEU A 8 -2.09 -30.95 -1.57
C LEU A 8 -1.02 -30.60 -2.63
N ARG A 9 0.27 -30.94 -2.42
CA ARG A 9 1.40 -30.60 -3.32
C ARG A 9 1.28 -29.17 -3.87
N LEU A 10 1.13 -28.21 -2.95
CA LEU A 10 1.03 -26.80 -3.31
C LEU A 10 2.32 -26.32 -3.96
N PRO A 11 2.25 -25.47 -5.00
CA PRO A 11 3.43 -24.94 -5.66
C PRO A 11 4.17 -23.97 -4.74
N SER A 12 5.49 -23.89 -4.87
CA SER A 12 6.26 -22.81 -4.23
C SER A 12 6.27 -21.55 -5.10
N SER A 13 6.71 -20.42 -4.53
CA SER A 13 6.91 -19.18 -5.30
C SER A 13 7.88 -19.33 -6.48
N ASP A 14 8.74 -20.36 -6.48
CA ASP A 14 9.66 -20.64 -7.59
C ASP A 14 9.00 -21.33 -8.79
N GLU A 15 7.82 -21.93 -8.59
CA GLU A 15 7.08 -22.69 -9.61
C GLU A 15 5.91 -21.90 -10.21
N LEU A 16 5.75 -20.64 -9.79
CA LEU A 16 4.64 -19.76 -10.10
C LEU A 16 5.10 -18.58 -10.96
N PRO A 17 4.23 -18.06 -11.86
CA PRO A 17 4.49 -16.81 -12.57
C PRO A 17 4.71 -15.65 -11.60
N ASP A 18 5.72 -14.84 -11.90
CA ASP A 18 6.08 -13.59 -11.22
C ASP A 18 5.89 -12.35 -12.13
N SER A 19 5.31 -12.55 -13.31
CA SER A 19 4.84 -11.53 -14.27
C SER A 19 3.48 -11.97 -14.82
N ASP A 20 2.58 -11.02 -15.07
CA ASP A 20 1.27 -11.29 -15.66
C ASP A 20 1.20 -11.05 -17.19
N ASP A 21 2.35 -10.69 -17.80
CA ASP A 21 2.56 -10.44 -19.24
C ASP A 21 1.54 -9.48 -19.89
N THR A 22 0.88 -8.61 -19.11
CA THR A 22 -0.21 -7.76 -19.58
C THR A 22 0.25 -6.29 -19.72
N PRO A 23 0.48 -5.78 -20.94
CA PRO A 23 0.96 -4.40 -21.12
C PRO A 23 -0.19 -3.42 -21.02
N VAL A 24 -0.59 -3.03 -19.80
CA VAL A 24 -1.68 -2.05 -19.61
C VAL A 24 -1.59 -1.22 -18.34
N ASP A 25 -0.50 -1.28 -17.59
CA ASP A 25 -0.39 -0.48 -16.38
C ASP A 25 -0.33 1.01 -16.72
N SER A 26 -1.19 1.76 -16.04
CA SER A 26 -1.11 3.22 -16.01
C SER A 26 -0.08 3.64 -14.97
N GLU A 27 0.71 4.67 -15.25
CA GLU A 27 1.77 5.21 -14.37
C GLU A 27 1.29 5.44 -12.92
N LEU A 28 -0.01 5.69 -12.71
CA LEU A 28 -0.58 5.87 -11.39
C LEU A 28 -0.73 4.58 -10.58
N GLN A 29 -0.98 3.44 -11.24
CA GLN A 29 -1.04 2.13 -10.57
C GLN A 29 0.30 1.80 -9.90
N ASP A 30 1.41 2.26 -10.47
CA ASP A 30 2.74 2.14 -9.87
C ASP A 30 3.00 3.22 -8.80
N LEU A 31 2.77 4.49 -9.16
CA LEU A 31 3.20 5.63 -8.33
C LEU A 31 2.42 5.75 -7.02
N ILE A 32 1.13 5.39 -6.99
CA ILE A 32 0.30 5.47 -5.78
C ILE A 32 0.84 4.55 -4.67
N PRO A 33 0.96 3.23 -4.88
CA PRO A 33 1.50 2.35 -3.86
C PRO A 33 2.99 2.63 -3.60
N ALA A 34 3.76 3.10 -4.59
CA ALA A 34 5.15 3.52 -4.39
C ALA A 34 5.27 4.70 -3.40
N LEU A 35 4.44 5.73 -3.54
CA LEU A 35 4.41 6.86 -2.60
C LEU A 35 4.03 6.38 -1.18
N LEU A 36 2.97 5.59 -1.06
CA LEU A 36 2.53 5.06 0.24
C LEU A 36 3.63 4.21 0.90
N ARG A 37 4.35 3.39 0.13
CA ARG A 37 5.48 2.58 0.60
C ARG A 37 6.66 3.44 1.04
N ALA A 38 6.95 4.51 0.31
CA ALA A 38 8.04 5.41 0.64
C ALA A 38 7.77 6.14 1.97
N ILE A 39 6.53 6.59 2.21
CA ILE A 39 6.11 7.17 3.48
C ILE A 39 6.20 6.14 4.61
N LEU A 40 5.70 4.90 4.42
CA LEU A 40 5.84 3.83 5.43
C LEU A 40 7.30 3.55 5.76
N SER A 41 8.20 3.59 4.78
CA SER A 41 9.63 3.37 5.01
C SER A 41 10.27 4.41 5.93
N ILE A 42 9.67 5.61 6.03
CA ILE A 42 10.09 6.67 6.96
C ILE A 42 9.42 6.46 8.32
N ILE A 43 8.09 6.35 8.36
CA ILE A 43 7.36 6.34 9.65
C ILE A 43 7.45 5.00 10.40
N TRP A 44 7.76 3.92 9.68
CA TRP A 44 8.00 2.57 10.21
C TRP A 44 9.45 2.12 9.92
N SER A 45 10.42 3.04 9.98
CA SER A 45 11.84 2.75 9.72
C SER A 45 12.40 1.60 10.54
N ASP A 46 11.94 1.48 11.79
CA ASP A 46 12.45 0.51 12.76
C ASP A 46 11.71 -0.84 12.70
N ARG A 47 10.68 -0.95 11.84
CA ARG A 47 9.89 -2.17 11.69
C ARG A 47 10.41 -3.04 10.54
N GLN A 48 10.46 -4.34 10.81
CA GLN A 48 10.88 -5.38 9.84
C GLN A 48 9.78 -6.41 9.58
N ASP A 49 8.58 -6.17 10.11
CA ASP A 49 7.44 -7.08 10.12
C ASP A 49 6.31 -6.60 9.18
N TRP A 50 6.66 -5.98 8.05
CA TRP A 50 5.67 -5.53 7.08
C TRP A 50 6.23 -5.50 5.66
N ILE A 51 5.34 -5.60 4.68
CA ILE A 51 5.64 -5.29 3.28
C ILE A 51 4.49 -4.47 2.69
N LEU A 52 4.83 -3.47 1.87
CA LEU A 52 3.92 -2.96 0.86
C LEU A 52 4.50 -3.36 -0.50
N ALA A 53 3.81 -4.24 -1.21
CA ALA A 53 4.20 -4.67 -2.55
C ALA A 53 3.29 -4.02 -3.59
N CYS A 54 3.86 -3.73 -4.75
CA CYS A 54 3.15 -3.19 -5.92
C CYS A 54 3.17 -4.28 -6.99
N ASP A 55 2.08 -4.41 -7.73
CA ASP A 55 1.95 -5.33 -8.87
C ASP A 55 2.54 -6.74 -8.60
N MET A 56 2.13 -7.34 -7.48
CA MET A 56 2.65 -8.64 -7.05
C MET A 56 1.49 -9.62 -6.84
N GLY A 57 1.56 -10.75 -7.54
CA GLY A 57 0.56 -11.81 -7.45
C GLY A 57 0.45 -12.39 -6.04
N ILE A 58 -0.79 -12.44 -5.54
CA ILE A 58 -1.17 -13.09 -4.29
C ILE A 58 -1.81 -14.45 -4.59
N TYR A 59 -1.18 -15.52 -4.11
CA TYR A 59 -1.68 -16.88 -4.22
C TYR A 59 -2.29 -17.31 -2.89
N TYR A 60 -3.61 -17.54 -2.91
CA TYR A 60 -4.39 -17.79 -1.69
C TYR A 60 -5.41 -18.93 -1.82
N ASP A 61 -5.82 -19.28 -3.04
CA ASP A 61 -6.85 -20.28 -3.27
C ASP A 61 -6.24 -21.68 -3.34
N LEU A 62 -6.46 -22.50 -2.30
CA LEU A 62 -5.94 -23.87 -2.25
C LEU A 62 -6.56 -24.79 -3.32
N ASP A 63 -7.77 -24.47 -3.80
CA ASP A 63 -8.44 -25.20 -4.88
C ASP A 63 -7.87 -24.82 -6.27
N ASN A 64 -7.29 -23.61 -6.39
CA ASN A 64 -6.72 -23.07 -7.62
C ASN A 64 -5.34 -22.45 -7.37
N PRO A 65 -4.33 -23.21 -6.89
CA PRO A 65 -3.12 -22.67 -6.28
C PRO A 65 -2.14 -22.03 -7.29
N ARG A 66 -2.48 -22.03 -8.59
CA ARG A 66 -1.71 -21.40 -9.67
C ARG A 66 -2.38 -20.15 -10.23
N VAL A 67 -3.52 -19.74 -9.68
CA VAL A 67 -4.27 -18.56 -10.13
C VAL A 67 -4.08 -17.45 -9.09
N PRO A 68 -3.29 -16.42 -9.38
CA PRO A 68 -3.13 -15.29 -8.48
C PRO A 68 -4.31 -14.32 -8.59
N ILE A 69 -4.41 -13.45 -7.59
CA ILE A 69 -4.99 -12.11 -7.75
C ILE A 69 -3.85 -11.09 -7.67
N VAL A 70 -3.85 -10.12 -8.58
CA VAL A 70 -2.80 -9.09 -8.65
C VAL A 70 -3.45 -7.74 -8.34
N PRO A 71 -3.22 -7.16 -7.14
CA PRO A 71 -3.59 -5.79 -6.83
C PRO A 71 -2.53 -4.81 -7.35
N ASP A 72 -2.92 -3.56 -7.61
CA ASP A 72 -1.95 -2.48 -7.87
C ASP A 72 -1.00 -2.31 -6.66
N GLY A 73 -1.52 -2.46 -5.44
CA GLY A 73 -0.69 -2.64 -4.27
C GLY A 73 -1.38 -3.30 -3.09
N PHE A 74 -0.59 -3.88 -2.19
CA PHE A 74 -1.11 -4.41 -0.93
C PHE A 74 -0.12 -4.24 0.22
N LEU A 75 -0.66 -4.12 1.43
CA LEU A 75 0.08 -4.07 2.68
C LEU A 75 -0.18 -5.35 3.47
N SER A 76 0.88 -6.00 3.93
CA SER A 76 0.83 -7.10 4.90
C SER A 76 1.68 -6.76 6.11
N VAL A 77 1.20 -7.13 7.29
CA VAL A 77 1.85 -6.90 8.60
C VAL A 77 1.95 -8.25 9.32
N GLY A 78 3.07 -8.48 10.01
CA GLY A 78 3.43 -9.76 10.63
C GLY A 78 4.27 -10.67 9.73
N VAL A 79 4.65 -10.22 8.53
CA VAL A 79 5.55 -10.93 7.60
C VAL A 79 6.91 -10.25 7.53
N THR A 80 7.98 -11.01 7.29
CA THR A 80 9.33 -10.41 7.15
C THR A 80 9.37 -9.40 6.00
N LYS A 81 9.97 -8.24 6.20
CA LYS A 81 10.11 -7.21 5.17
C LYS A 81 10.93 -7.69 3.98
N HIS A 82 12.02 -8.41 4.25
CA HIS A 82 12.93 -8.97 3.26
C HIS A 82 12.94 -10.50 3.38
N LYS A 83 12.72 -11.21 2.25
CA LYS A 83 12.69 -12.67 2.18
C LYS A 83 13.72 -13.14 1.16
N GLY A 84 14.73 -13.87 1.62
CA GLY A 84 15.85 -14.33 0.78
C GLY A 84 16.72 -13.18 0.24
N GLU A 85 17.77 -13.54 -0.50
CA GLU A 85 18.71 -12.57 -1.11
C GLU A 85 18.06 -11.76 -2.23
N PHE A 86 17.12 -12.36 -2.98
CA PHE A 86 16.50 -11.78 -4.16
C PHE A 86 15.08 -11.25 -3.92
N GLY A 87 14.60 -11.27 -2.67
CA GLY A 87 13.25 -10.84 -2.34
C GLY A 87 12.17 -11.85 -2.72
N ARG A 88 10.91 -11.39 -2.66
CA ARG A 88 9.73 -12.19 -3.01
C ARG A 88 9.44 -12.10 -4.50
N LYS A 89 9.27 -13.25 -5.15
CA LYS A 89 8.72 -13.36 -6.51
C LYS A 89 7.20 -13.19 -6.53
N SER A 90 6.54 -13.67 -5.50
CA SER A 90 5.09 -13.59 -5.33
C SER A 90 4.73 -13.66 -3.84
N TYR A 91 3.50 -13.29 -3.52
CA TYR A 91 2.97 -13.44 -2.17
C TYR A 91 2.16 -14.72 -2.06
N VAL A 92 2.83 -15.79 -1.64
CA VAL A 92 2.24 -17.12 -1.53
C VAL A 92 1.78 -17.36 -0.10
N MET A 93 0.47 -17.36 0.17
CA MET A 93 -0.05 -17.36 1.53
C MET A 93 0.40 -18.55 2.36
N TRP A 94 0.51 -19.76 1.79
CA TRP A 94 1.00 -20.94 2.50
C TRP A 94 2.51 -20.92 2.78
N GLU A 95 3.26 -20.00 2.19
CA GLU A 95 4.66 -19.71 2.55
C GLU A 95 4.82 -18.51 3.49
N GLU A 96 3.72 -17.83 3.82
CA GLU A 96 3.65 -16.63 4.67
C GLU A 96 2.72 -16.90 5.88
N ASP A 97 2.68 -18.15 6.36
CA ASP A 97 1.88 -18.59 7.52
C ASP A 97 0.38 -18.27 7.42
N PHE A 98 -0.14 -18.19 6.18
CA PHE A 98 -1.50 -17.76 5.85
C PHE A 98 -1.86 -16.36 6.36
N ILE A 99 -0.87 -15.47 6.51
CA ILE A 99 -1.10 -14.07 6.83
C ILE A 99 -1.67 -13.38 5.60
N ALA A 100 -2.94 -13.01 5.65
CA ALA A 100 -3.59 -12.24 4.59
C ALA A 100 -3.10 -10.78 4.61
N PRO A 101 -3.03 -10.10 3.45
CA PRO A 101 -2.83 -8.66 3.42
C PRO A 101 -3.86 -7.95 4.30
N VAL A 102 -3.41 -7.03 5.13
CA VAL A 102 -4.31 -6.21 5.95
C VAL A 102 -5.01 -5.16 5.09
N MET A 103 -4.42 -4.75 3.97
CA MET A 103 -5.01 -3.80 3.04
C MET A 103 -4.62 -4.11 1.60
N VAL A 104 -5.55 -3.98 0.67
CA VAL A 104 -5.33 -3.99 -0.78
C VAL A 104 -5.77 -2.65 -1.38
N ILE A 105 -5.09 -2.22 -2.43
CA ILE A 105 -5.24 -0.92 -3.09
C ILE A 105 -5.46 -1.17 -4.58
N GLU A 106 -6.47 -0.51 -5.14
CA GLU A 106 -6.75 -0.49 -6.58
C GLU A 106 -6.96 0.94 -7.04
N HIS A 107 -6.34 1.29 -8.16
CA HIS A 107 -6.56 2.49 -8.93
C HIS A 107 -7.40 2.15 -10.15
N VAL A 108 -8.58 2.75 -10.26
CA VAL A 108 -9.47 2.50 -11.40
C VAL A 108 -8.92 3.20 -12.63
N SER A 109 -8.54 2.41 -13.63
CA SER A 109 -8.05 2.91 -14.91
C SER A 109 -9.19 3.10 -15.94
N HIS A 110 -8.81 3.54 -17.15
CA HIS A 110 -9.76 3.70 -18.24
C HIS A 110 -10.45 2.38 -18.60
N THR A 111 -9.69 1.28 -18.66
CA THR A 111 -10.24 -0.06 -18.85
C THR A 111 -10.68 -0.58 -17.49
N TYR A 112 -12.00 -0.57 -17.24
CA TYR A 112 -12.55 -1.05 -15.98
C TYR A 112 -12.20 -2.53 -15.75
N GLY A 113 -11.54 -2.81 -14.62
CA GLY A 113 -10.99 -4.13 -14.27
C GLY A 113 -11.89 -4.94 -13.35
N GLY A 114 -13.10 -4.45 -13.03
CA GLY A 114 -14.04 -5.12 -12.15
C GLY A 114 -13.75 -4.90 -10.67
N GLU A 115 -13.15 -3.76 -10.32
CA GLU A 115 -12.81 -3.33 -8.96
C GLU A 115 -14.03 -3.38 -8.03
N TYR A 116 -15.18 -2.90 -8.49
CA TYR A 116 -16.42 -2.88 -7.71
C TYR A 116 -17.25 -4.18 -7.80
N ASP A 117 -16.86 -5.15 -8.63
CA ASP A 117 -17.67 -6.33 -8.95
C ASP A 117 -17.03 -7.66 -8.53
N GLN A 118 -15.98 -8.09 -9.25
CA GLN A 118 -15.37 -9.40 -9.07
C GLN A 118 -14.25 -9.34 -8.03
N LYS A 119 -13.45 -8.26 -8.06
CA LYS A 119 -12.31 -8.09 -7.16
C LYS A 119 -12.75 -7.99 -5.70
N ILE A 120 -13.85 -7.28 -5.42
CA ILE A 120 -14.42 -7.19 -4.06
C ILE A 120 -14.73 -8.57 -3.45
N GLN A 121 -15.24 -9.51 -4.24
CA GLN A 121 -15.54 -10.88 -3.77
C GLN A 121 -14.26 -11.70 -3.57
N LYS A 122 -13.29 -11.56 -4.49
CA LYS A 122 -11.99 -12.23 -4.40
C LYS A 122 -11.20 -11.76 -3.18
N TYR A 123 -11.15 -10.45 -2.92
CA TYR A 123 -10.48 -9.89 -1.76
C TYR A 123 -11.17 -10.23 -0.44
N ALA A 124 -12.50 -10.36 -0.44
CA ALA A 124 -13.23 -10.88 0.72
C ALA A 124 -12.90 -12.37 0.97
N LYS A 125 -12.80 -13.19 -0.08
CA LYS A 125 -12.36 -14.60 0.01
C LYS A 125 -10.91 -14.72 0.49
N LEU A 126 -10.03 -13.83 0.01
CA LEU A 126 -8.64 -13.71 0.45
C LEU A 126 -8.53 -13.36 1.94
N GLY A 127 -9.51 -12.64 2.49
CA GLY A 127 -9.50 -12.16 3.86
C GLY A 127 -8.79 -10.83 4.03
N ALA A 128 -8.65 -10.04 2.96
CA ALA A 128 -8.04 -8.72 3.05
C ALA A 128 -8.91 -7.78 3.89
N LEU A 129 -8.38 -7.26 5.01
CA LEU A 129 -9.21 -6.54 5.98
C LEU A 129 -9.73 -5.21 5.42
N TYR A 130 -8.89 -4.49 4.67
CA TYR A 130 -9.25 -3.24 4.03
C TYR A 130 -9.12 -3.32 2.53
N TYR A 131 -10.11 -2.78 1.81
CA TYR A 131 -10.06 -2.62 0.37
C TYR A 131 -10.19 -1.13 0.04
N VAL A 132 -9.10 -0.56 -0.47
CA VAL A 132 -8.99 0.85 -0.87
C VAL A 132 -9.15 0.93 -2.38
N ILE A 133 -10.11 1.74 -2.83
CA ILE A 133 -10.32 2.03 -4.23
C ILE A 133 -10.13 3.52 -4.47
N TYR A 134 -9.24 3.88 -5.39
CA TYR A 134 -8.97 5.25 -5.80
C TYR A 134 -9.37 5.43 -7.27
N ASN A 135 -10.41 6.22 -7.49
CA ASN A 135 -11.02 6.45 -8.80
C ASN A 135 -11.17 7.95 -9.09
N PRO A 136 -10.08 8.72 -9.13
CA PRO A 136 -10.18 10.18 -9.27
C PRO A 136 -10.78 10.61 -10.63
N GLU A 137 -10.61 9.80 -11.67
CA GLU A 137 -10.96 10.16 -13.05
C GLU A 137 -12.34 9.63 -13.48
N PHE A 138 -12.69 8.40 -13.09
CA PHE A 138 -13.86 7.70 -13.64
C PHE A 138 -15.02 7.53 -12.64
N TYR A 139 -14.94 8.09 -11.43
CA TYR A 139 -15.98 7.93 -10.40
C TYR A 139 -17.41 8.26 -10.89
N ARG A 140 -17.58 9.28 -11.73
CA ARG A 140 -18.89 9.61 -12.32
C ARG A 140 -19.38 8.59 -13.33
N ARG A 141 -18.47 8.02 -14.13
CA ARG A 141 -18.78 6.95 -15.08
C ARG A 141 -19.24 5.71 -14.32
N ASP A 142 -18.55 5.41 -13.24
CA ASP A 142 -18.73 4.19 -12.46
C ASP A 142 -19.82 4.32 -11.38
N GLN A 143 -20.32 5.53 -11.13
CA GLN A 143 -21.32 5.84 -10.10
C GLN A 143 -20.83 5.58 -8.67
N HIS A 144 -19.55 5.89 -8.44
CA HIS A 144 -18.85 5.76 -7.18
C HIS A 144 -18.28 7.09 -6.70
N GLU A 145 -17.70 7.10 -5.50
CA GLU A 145 -16.90 8.24 -5.04
C GLU A 145 -15.45 8.15 -5.55
N PRO A 146 -14.72 9.28 -5.64
CA PRO A 146 -13.33 9.28 -6.12
C PRO A 146 -12.36 8.51 -5.22
N PHE A 147 -12.75 8.25 -3.98
CA PHE A 147 -11.99 7.50 -2.99
C PHE A 147 -12.95 6.77 -2.06
N GLU A 148 -12.75 5.46 -1.94
CA GLU A 148 -13.57 4.60 -1.11
C GLU A 148 -12.67 3.64 -0.33
N VAL A 149 -13.00 3.43 0.95
CA VAL A 149 -12.34 2.43 1.79
C VAL A 149 -13.40 1.52 2.36
N TYR A 150 -13.25 0.22 2.11
CA TYR A 150 -14.13 -0.79 2.64
C TYR A 150 -13.41 -1.60 3.72
N LYS A 151 -14.13 -1.95 4.79
CA LYS A 151 -13.65 -2.88 5.83
C LYS A 151 -14.39 -4.20 5.73
N LEU A 152 -13.66 -5.30 5.78
CA LEU A 152 -14.22 -6.65 5.81
C LEU A 152 -14.80 -6.94 7.20
N ILE A 153 -16.12 -7.13 7.27
CA ILE A 153 -16.87 -7.45 8.48
C ILE A 153 -17.75 -8.66 8.17
N GLU A 154 -17.55 -9.76 8.90
CA GLU A 154 -18.32 -11.00 8.72
C GLU A 154 -18.38 -11.49 7.26
N GLY A 155 -17.24 -11.38 6.55
CA GLY A 155 -17.11 -11.80 5.15
C GLY A 155 -17.70 -10.84 4.12
N LYS A 156 -18.12 -9.64 4.52
CA LYS A 156 -18.65 -8.60 3.61
C LYS A 156 -17.90 -7.29 3.77
N TYR A 157 -17.65 -6.62 2.66
CA TYR A 157 -17.07 -5.28 2.66
C TYR A 157 -18.12 -4.23 3.00
N ILE A 158 -17.85 -3.44 4.02
CA ILE A 158 -18.68 -2.33 4.46
C ILE A 158 -17.92 -1.03 4.21
N LEU A 159 -18.52 -0.09 3.48
CA LEU A 159 -17.93 1.21 3.20
C LEU A 159 -17.69 1.97 4.51
N GLN A 160 -16.49 2.53 4.66
CA GLN A 160 -16.10 3.35 5.79
C GLN A 160 -16.34 4.83 5.48
N SER A 161 -16.73 5.60 6.50
CA SER A 161 -16.98 7.03 6.38
C SER A 161 -15.79 7.87 6.83
N GLY A 162 -15.62 9.05 6.21
CA GLY A 162 -14.61 10.03 6.58
C GLY A 162 -13.42 10.05 5.64
N GLU A 163 -12.68 11.15 5.66
CA GLU A 163 -11.42 11.28 4.93
C GLU A 163 -10.51 12.24 5.71
N PRO A 164 -9.38 11.77 6.28
CA PRO A 164 -8.86 10.41 6.17
C PRO A 164 -9.71 9.35 6.87
N VAL A 165 -9.74 8.13 6.32
CA VAL A 165 -10.33 6.95 6.96
C VAL A 165 -9.31 6.38 7.93
N TRP A 166 -9.65 6.31 9.21
CA TRP A 166 -8.79 5.72 10.24
C TRP A 166 -8.82 4.19 10.18
N LEU A 167 -7.64 3.55 10.20
CA LEU A 167 -7.44 2.10 10.15
C LEU A 167 -6.83 1.64 11.49
N PRO A 168 -7.66 1.23 12.48
CA PRO A 168 -7.19 0.94 13.84
C PRO A 168 -6.09 -0.12 13.93
N GLU A 169 -6.14 -1.13 13.08
CA GLU A 169 -5.19 -2.25 13.04
C GLU A 169 -3.79 -1.83 12.55
N LEU A 170 -3.70 -0.67 11.89
CA LEU A 170 -2.43 -0.08 11.44
C LEU A 170 -1.99 1.10 12.29
N ASN A 171 -2.88 1.66 13.12
CA ASN A 171 -2.68 2.94 13.79
C ASN A 171 -2.30 4.05 12.80
N LEU A 172 -2.96 4.05 11.64
CA LEU A 172 -2.78 5.00 10.54
C LEU A 172 -4.13 5.36 9.92
N GLY A 173 -4.25 6.58 9.40
CA GLY A 173 -5.32 6.98 8.51
C GLY A 173 -4.88 6.96 7.05
N ILE A 174 -5.82 6.82 6.12
CA ILE A 174 -5.57 6.92 4.68
C ILE A 174 -6.57 7.89 4.05
N GLY A 175 -6.09 8.74 3.15
CA GLY A 175 -6.96 9.70 2.45
C GLY A 175 -6.22 10.48 1.38
N ARG A 176 -6.98 11.27 0.63
CA ARG A 176 -6.43 12.10 -0.44
C ARG A 176 -5.89 13.42 0.07
N ALA A 177 -4.82 13.89 -0.56
CA ALA A 177 -4.34 15.25 -0.41
C ALA A 177 -3.56 15.68 -1.66
N SER A 178 -3.49 16.99 -1.88
CA SER A 178 -2.55 17.53 -2.86
C SER A 178 -1.13 17.41 -2.31
N GLY A 179 -0.20 16.93 -3.14
CA GLY A 179 1.20 16.80 -2.78
C GLY A 179 2.09 16.63 -4.00
N ILE A 180 3.40 16.59 -3.76
CA ILE A 180 4.43 16.38 -4.78
C ILE A 180 5.07 15.02 -4.55
N PHE A 181 5.08 14.20 -5.60
CA PHE A 181 5.84 12.98 -5.71
C PHE A 181 6.43 12.89 -7.12
N GLU A 182 7.72 12.54 -7.22
CA GLU A 182 8.46 12.52 -8.50
C GLU A 182 8.29 13.79 -9.36
N ALA A 183 8.40 14.96 -8.71
CA ALA A 183 8.19 16.27 -9.33
C ALA A 183 6.79 16.50 -9.95
N TRP A 184 5.81 15.67 -9.63
CA TRP A 184 4.43 15.79 -10.07
C TRP A 184 3.50 16.24 -8.93
N GLN A 185 3.04 17.49 -9.02
CA GLN A 185 2.00 18.02 -8.15
C GLN A 185 0.63 17.54 -8.61
N ARG A 186 -0.07 16.78 -7.76
CA ARG A 186 -1.47 16.38 -7.97
C ARG A 186 -2.11 15.90 -6.66
N GLU A 187 -3.34 15.42 -6.76
CA GLU A 187 -3.98 14.64 -5.70
C GLU A 187 -3.37 13.22 -5.65
N TRP A 188 -2.95 12.82 -4.45
CA TRP A 188 -2.37 11.52 -4.16
C TRP A 188 -3.02 10.92 -2.90
N LEU A 189 -2.79 9.63 -2.66
CA LEU A 189 -3.07 9.01 -1.37
C LEU A 189 -1.90 9.20 -0.41
N PHE A 190 -2.22 9.54 0.83
CA PHE A 190 -1.26 9.70 1.92
C PHE A 190 -1.69 8.94 3.17
N TRP A 191 -0.71 8.65 4.01
CA TRP A 191 -0.93 8.21 5.39
C TRP A 191 -1.15 9.40 6.30
N TYR A 192 -1.93 9.18 7.36
CA TYR A 192 -2.28 10.17 8.37
C TYR A 192 -2.05 9.60 9.77
N ASP A 193 -1.71 10.47 10.72
CA ASP A 193 -1.67 10.12 12.15
C ASP A 193 -3.07 10.14 12.78
N GLN A 194 -3.15 9.78 14.07
CA GLN A 194 -4.41 9.72 14.83
C GLN A 194 -5.12 11.07 14.98
N ASP A 195 -4.37 12.17 14.83
CA ASP A 195 -4.88 13.54 14.95
C ASP A 195 -5.34 14.08 13.59
N GLY A 196 -5.23 13.27 12.53
CA GLY A 196 -5.60 13.65 11.16
C GLY A 196 -4.53 14.47 10.45
N ASN A 197 -3.30 14.50 10.95
CA ASN A 197 -2.20 15.15 10.24
C ASN A 197 -1.61 14.21 9.19
N ARG A 198 -1.45 14.72 7.98
CA ARG A 198 -0.84 14.01 6.87
C ARG A 198 0.66 13.80 7.12
N TYR A 199 1.13 12.57 6.94
CA TYR A 199 2.57 12.31 6.88
C TYR A 199 3.17 12.85 5.58
N PRO A 200 4.29 13.58 5.63
CA PRO A 200 4.93 14.15 4.44
C PRO A 200 5.49 13.07 3.51
N SER A 201 5.54 13.38 2.22
CA SER A 201 6.29 12.59 1.23
C SER A 201 7.80 12.67 1.52
N PRO A 202 8.62 11.73 1.01
CA PRO A 202 10.07 11.80 1.19
C PRO A 202 10.69 13.13 0.73
N VAL A 203 10.19 13.70 -0.37
CA VAL A 203 10.64 15.02 -0.86
C VAL A 203 10.28 16.12 0.12
N GLU A 204 9.07 16.09 0.68
CA GLU A 204 8.63 17.06 1.67
C GLU A 204 9.43 16.96 2.97
N VAL A 205 9.80 15.74 3.40
CA VAL A 205 10.69 15.53 4.56
C VAL A 205 12.04 16.19 4.33
N ILE A 206 12.66 15.99 3.16
CA ILE A 206 13.95 16.60 2.82
C ILE A 206 13.85 18.13 2.85
N GLN A 207 12.83 18.70 2.20
CA GLN A 207 12.62 20.15 2.15
C GLN A 207 12.39 20.76 3.54
N GLN A 208 11.65 20.07 4.40
CA GLN A 208 11.43 20.50 5.78
C GLN A 208 12.75 20.50 6.57
N GLN A 209 13.56 19.45 6.42
CA GLN A 209 14.86 19.36 7.09
C GLN A 209 15.84 20.42 6.60
N GLU A 210 15.91 20.68 5.29
CA GLU A 210 16.73 21.76 4.72
C GLU A 210 16.32 23.13 5.26
N THR A 211 15.02 23.39 5.31
CA THR A 211 14.46 24.64 5.86
C THR A 211 14.81 24.79 7.34
N GLN A 212 14.72 23.71 8.12
CA GLN A 212 15.05 23.72 9.54
C GLN A 212 16.55 23.92 9.76
N ASN A 213 17.40 23.25 8.99
CA ASN A 213 18.85 23.40 9.05
C ASN A 213 19.25 24.83 8.69
N ALA A 214 18.69 25.43 7.63
CA ALA A 214 18.95 26.82 7.26
C ALA A 214 18.58 27.81 8.39
N LYS A 215 17.45 27.58 9.09
CA LYS A 215 17.05 28.38 10.26
C LYS A 215 18.02 28.22 11.43
N LEU A 216 18.48 27.00 11.70
CA LEU A 216 19.45 26.72 12.76
C LEU A 216 20.81 27.37 12.48
N LEU A 217 21.33 27.25 11.25
CA LEU A 217 22.57 27.88 10.82
C LEU A 217 22.52 29.40 11.02
N LYS A 218 21.41 30.03 10.61
CA LYS A 218 21.21 31.47 10.83
C LYS A 218 21.22 31.83 12.32
N LYS A 219 20.59 31.03 13.17
CA LYS A 219 20.56 31.27 14.63
C LYS A 219 21.93 31.09 15.28
N LEU A 220 22.74 30.14 14.82
CA LEU A 220 24.12 29.95 15.30
C LEU A 220 24.99 31.15 14.95
N GLN A 221 24.88 31.66 13.72
CA GLN A 221 25.57 32.87 13.28
C GLN A 221 25.15 34.10 14.11
N GLU A 222 23.87 34.26 14.43
CA GLU A 222 23.37 35.32 15.31
C GLU A 222 23.92 35.23 16.74
N LEU A 223 24.26 34.02 17.21
CA LEU A 223 24.92 33.77 18.49
C LEU A 223 26.46 33.90 18.42
N GLY A 224 27.02 34.23 17.25
CA GLY A 224 28.46 34.38 17.04
C GLY A 224 29.21 33.04 16.97
N ILE A 225 28.50 31.93 16.75
CA ILE A 225 29.09 30.61 16.55
C ILE A 225 29.25 30.41 15.04
N ASP A 226 30.47 30.10 14.60
CA ASP A 226 30.75 29.75 13.21
C ASP A 226 30.34 28.29 12.94
N PRO A 227 29.27 28.03 12.16
CA PRO A 227 28.78 26.67 11.92
C PRO A 227 29.77 25.79 11.16
N ASP A 228 30.71 26.38 10.41
CA ASP A 228 31.73 25.63 9.65
C ASP A 228 32.83 25.06 10.56
N THR A 229 32.77 25.35 11.87
CA THR A 229 33.75 24.91 12.88
C THR A 229 33.21 23.89 13.88
N LEU A 230 31.95 23.45 13.72
CA LEU A 230 31.27 22.47 14.58
C LEU A 230 31.49 21.01 14.15
#